data_AF-A0A2I2M977-F1
#
_entry.id   AF-A0A2I2M977-F1
#
_cell.length_a   1.000
_cell.length_b   1.000
_cell.length_c   1.000
_cell.angle_alpha   90.00
_cell.angle_beta   90.00
_cell.angle_gamma   90.00
#
_symmetry.space_group_name_H-M   'P 1'
#
loop_
_entity.id
_entity.type
_entity.pdbx_description
1 polymer ?
#
loop_
_entity_poly.entity_id
_entity_poly.type
_entity_poly.pdbx_seq_one_letter_code
_entity_poly.pdbx_strand_id
1 'polypeptide(L)'
;MENINIFEEKYSFAVTSEIVEYLPHLFYIEDHEDQSILKNRTLHILKKVLDLDILEVIEWIAKPELENKNLTTDEIIKHIDEIWFEGAEFPDFYAMVEFGSTKWYKSKLNELGLTHDITDWDLFVRNKIGDLEKWIKENRPK
;
A
#
# COMPACT_ATOMS: atom_id res chain seq x y z
N MET A 1 3.22 17.00 -8.26
CA MET A 1 2.65 15.77 -7.68
C MET A 1 1.24 16.07 -7.23
N GLU A 2 0.29 15.22 -7.62
CA GLU A 2 -1.10 15.29 -7.15
C GLU A 2 -1.15 15.16 -5.61
N ASN A 3 -2.00 15.92 -4.93
CA ASN A 3 -2.17 15.80 -3.49
C ASN A 3 -3.15 14.66 -3.19
N ILE A 4 -2.62 13.45 -3.00
CA ILE A 4 -3.44 12.27 -2.74
C ILE A 4 -3.77 12.19 -1.25
N ASN A 5 -5.05 12.08 -0.91
CA ASN A 5 -5.50 11.75 0.43
C ASN A 5 -5.97 10.29 0.48
N ILE A 6 -5.13 9.37 0.95
CA ILE A 6 -5.43 7.93 0.98
C ILE A 6 -6.59 7.54 1.91
N PHE A 7 -7.14 8.49 2.68
CA PHE A 7 -8.30 8.28 3.54
C PHE A 7 -9.63 8.66 2.87
N GLU A 8 -9.61 9.20 1.65
CA GLU A 8 -10.81 9.40 0.84
C GLU A 8 -11.35 8.06 0.34
N GLU A 9 -12.68 7.98 0.17
CA GLU A 9 -13.40 6.76 -0.26
C GLU A 9 -12.79 6.10 -1.50
N LYS A 10 -12.38 6.89 -2.50
CA LYS A 10 -11.75 6.39 -3.74
C LYS A 10 -10.39 5.72 -3.54
N TYR A 11 -9.76 5.87 -2.37
CA TYR A 11 -8.48 5.25 -2.01
C TYR A 11 -8.61 4.36 -0.77
N SER A 12 -9.82 4.01 -0.33
CA SER A 12 -10.03 3.22 0.88
C SER A 12 -9.28 1.88 0.84
N PHE A 13 -9.12 1.29 -0.35
CA PHE A 13 -8.33 0.08 -0.59
C PHE A 13 -6.85 0.21 -0.14
N ALA A 14 -6.28 1.42 -0.14
CA ALA A 14 -4.89 1.68 0.24
C ALA A 14 -4.65 1.58 1.75
N VAL A 15 -5.71 1.45 2.54
CA VAL A 15 -5.62 1.31 3.99
C VAL A 15 -6.41 0.11 4.48
N THR A 16 -6.83 -0.81 3.62
CA THR A 16 -7.47 -2.07 4.05
C THR A 16 -6.46 -3.02 4.69
N SER A 17 -6.97 -4.05 5.37
CA SER A 17 -6.14 -5.17 5.81
C SER A 17 -5.49 -5.93 4.65
N GLU A 18 -6.19 -5.98 3.51
CA GLU A 18 -5.80 -6.71 2.30
C GLU A 18 -5.12 -5.80 1.27
N ILE A 19 -4.50 -4.69 1.69
CA ILE A 19 -3.83 -3.74 0.79
C ILE A 19 -2.95 -4.45 -0.24
N VAL A 20 -2.22 -5.50 0.15
CA VAL A 20 -1.34 -6.28 -0.73
C VAL A 20 -2.09 -6.89 -1.91
N GLU A 21 -3.33 -7.34 -1.72
CA GLU A 21 -4.18 -7.87 -2.78
C GLU A 21 -4.69 -6.75 -3.71
N TYR A 22 -4.83 -5.54 -3.17
CA TYR A 22 -5.26 -4.35 -3.91
C TYR A 22 -4.13 -3.54 -4.55
N LEU A 23 -2.88 -3.77 -4.16
CA LEU A 23 -1.73 -3.11 -4.79
C LEU A 23 -1.72 -3.34 -6.29
N PRO A 24 -1.88 -4.56 -6.82
CA PRO A 24 -1.94 -4.75 -8.26
C PRO A 24 -3.02 -3.92 -8.97
N HIS A 25 -4.17 -3.74 -8.30
CA HIS A 25 -5.29 -2.97 -8.82
C HIS A 25 -4.99 -1.47 -8.92
N LEU A 26 -4.11 -0.93 -8.08
CA LEU A 26 -3.62 0.44 -8.21
C LEU A 26 -2.94 0.71 -9.55
N PHE A 27 -2.35 -0.31 -10.14
CA PHE A 27 -1.65 -0.22 -11.42
C PHE A 27 -2.57 -0.33 -12.64
N TYR A 28 -3.86 -0.63 -12.41
CA TYR A 28 -4.83 -0.92 -13.47
C TYR A 28 -6.09 -0.04 -13.39
N ILE A 29 -6.06 1.07 -12.63
CA ILE A 29 -7.24 1.93 -12.53
C ILE A 29 -7.47 2.67 -13.86
N GLU A 30 -8.48 2.20 -14.61
CA GLU A 30 -9.08 2.79 -15.82
C GLU A 30 -8.32 2.59 -17.15
N ASP A 31 -9.01 1.93 -18.09
CA ASP A 31 -8.63 1.57 -19.48
C ASP A 31 -8.20 2.75 -20.39
N HIS A 32 -8.12 3.97 -19.85
CA HIS A 32 -7.98 5.22 -20.61
C HIS A 32 -7.01 6.24 -19.98
N GLU A 33 -6.39 5.97 -18.84
CA GLU A 33 -5.39 6.88 -18.25
C GLU A 33 -3.97 6.62 -18.81
N ASP A 34 -3.20 7.70 -18.90
CA ASP A 34 -1.79 7.65 -19.27
C ASP A 34 -0.99 6.84 -18.23
N GLN A 35 -0.21 5.86 -18.69
CA GLN A 35 0.56 4.96 -17.84
C GLN A 35 1.53 5.70 -16.91
N SER A 36 2.07 6.84 -17.34
CA SER A 36 2.93 7.68 -16.49
C SER A 36 2.15 8.34 -15.35
N ILE A 37 0.88 8.71 -15.57
CA ILE A 37 -0.01 9.26 -14.54
C ILE A 37 -0.33 8.17 -13.51
N LEU A 38 -0.70 6.98 -13.99
CA LEU A 38 -0.97 5.81 -13.13
C LEU A 38 0.26 5.46 -12.29
N LYS A 39 1.43 5.34 -12.92
CA LYS A 39 2.69 5.08 -12.23
C LYS A 39 2.96 6.09 -11.12
N ASN A 40 2.88 7.38 -11.43
CA ASN A 40 3.11 8.45 -10.45
C ASN A 40 2.10 8.41 -9.30
N ARG A 41 0.83 8.16 -9.60
CA ARG A 41 -0.23 8.05 -8.59
C ARG A 41 0.05 6.88 -7.64
N THR A 42 0.41 5.72 -8.19
CA THR A 42 0.66 4.54 -7.36
C THR A 42 1.93 4.68 -6.54
N LEU A 43 3.02 5.22 -7.09
CA LEU A 43 4.23 5.51 -6.31
C LEU A 43 3.93 6.46 -5.15
N HIS A 44 3.03 7.43 -5.34
CA HIS A 44 2.60 8.33 -4.28
C HIS A 44 1.77 7.60 -3.20
N ILE A 45 0.84 6.72 -3.60
CA ILE A 45 0.05 5.92 -2.65
C ILE A 45 0.96 4.97 -1.86
N LEU A 46 1.84 4.23 -2.53
CA LEU A 46 2.86 3.39 -1.92
C LEU A 46 3.70 4.16 -0.90
N LYS A 47 4.17 5.35 -1.27
CA LYS A 47 4.94 6.21 -0.37
C LYS A 47 4.16 6.50 0.91
N LYS A 48 2.88 6.86 0.80
CA LYS A 48 2.05 7.20 1.98
C LYS A 48 1.83 6.00 2.89
N VAL A 49 1.57 4.82 2.34
CA VAL A 49 1.30 3.63 3.17
C VAL A 49 2.58 3.09 3.82
N LEU A 50 3.73 3.21 3.14
CA LEU A 50 5.06 2.95 3.71
C LEU A 50 5.42 3.97 4.81
N ASP A 51 5.19 5.27 4.58
CA ASP A 51 5.41 6.34 5.58
C ASP A 51 4.50 6.21 6.82
N LEU A 52 3.37 5.52 6.67
CA LEU A 52 2.48 5.17 7.78
C LEU A 52 2.82 3.83 8.44
N ASP A 53 3.84 3.13 7.94
CA ASP A 53 4.23 1.79 8.37
C ASP A 53 3.09 0.76 8.21
N ILE A 54 2.15 0.96 7.28
CA ILE A 54 1.03 0.03 7.01
C ILE A 54 1.50 -1.13 6.14
N LEU A 55 2.42 -0.83 5.22
CA LEU A 55 2.99 -1.73 4.24
C LEU A 55 4.50 -1.85 4.48
N GLU A 56 5.09 -3.00 4.17
CA GLU A 56 6.53 -3.25 4.17
C GLU A 56 6.93 -4.04 2.93
N VAL A 57 8.17 -3.86 2.48
CA VAL A 57 8.77 -4.73 1.45
C VAL A 57 9.23 -6.02 2.11
N ILE A 58 8.75 -7.15 1.58
CA ILE A 58 9.12 -8.48 2.05
C ILE A 58 10.23 -9.07 1.20
N GLU A 59 10.22 -8.82 -0.11
CA GLU A 59 11.24 -9.33 -1.04
C GLU A 59 11.45 -8.39 -2.24
N TRP A 60 12.69 -8.17 -2.63
CA TRP A 60 13.12 -7.44 -3.83
C TRP A 60 13.44 -8.40 -4.97
N ILE A 61 12.41 -8.89 -5.65
CA ILE A 61 12.53 -9.94 -6.68
C ILE A 61 13.40 -9.50 -7.87
N ALA A 62 13.20 -8.27 -8.37
CA ALA A 62 14.00 -7.74 -9.47
C ALA A 62 15.35 -7.14 -9.04
N LYS A 63 15.56 -6.91 -7.74
CA LYS A 63 16.80 -6.34 -7.18
C LYS A 63 17.22 -7.04 -5.87
N PRO A 64 17.58 -8.34 -5.90
CA PRO A 64 17.92 -9.09 -4.68
C PRO A 64 19.10 -8.51 -3.90
N GLU A 65 19.94 -7.68 -4.52
CA GLU A 65 21.02 -6.95 -3.86
C GLU A 65 20.55 -5.86 -2.89
N LEU A 66 19.26 -5.52 -2.90
CA LEU A 66 18.64 -4.62 -1.93
C LEU A 66 18.19 -5.35 -0.66
N GLU A 67 18.20 -6.68 -0.67
CA GLU A 67 17.84 -7.49 0.49
C GLU A 67 18.66 -7.14 1.73
N ASN A 68 17.97 -7.07 2.87
CA ASN A 68 18.52 -6.69 4.18
C ASN A 68 19.12 -5.27 4.26
N LYS A 69 18.97 -4.43 3.22
CA LYS A 69 19.32 -3.01 3.34
C LYS A 69 18.23 -2.28 4.11
N ASN A 70 18.64 -1.47 5.08
CA ASN A 70 17.74 -0.57 5.77
C ASN A 70 17.49 0.66 4.88
N LEU A 71 16.49 0.55 4.01
CA LEU A 71 16.11 1.60 3.07
C LEU A 71 15.04 2.49 3.70
N THR A 72 15.16 3.80 3.50
CA THR A 72 14.10 4.76 3.80
C THR A 72 12.94 4.62 2.80
N THR A 73 11.75 5.11 3.14
CA THR A 73 10.62 5.14 2.20
C THR A 73 10.99 5.78 0.86
N ASP A 74 11.72 6.90 0.89
CA ASP A 74 12.12 7.61 -0.34
C ASP A 74 13.06 6.75 -1.22
N GLU A 75 13.96 5.98 -0.59
CA GLU A 75 14.85 5.04 -1.31
C GLU A 75 14.09 3.84 -1.88
N ILE A 76 13.13 3.29 -1.13
CA ILE A 76 12.25 2.21 -1.59
C ILE A 76 11.48 2.67 -2.83
N ILE A 77 10.85 3.84 -2.76
CA ILE A 77 10.06 4.41 -3.87
C ILE A 77 10.95 4.66 -5.09
N LYS A 78 12.15 5.21 -4.89
CA LYS A 78 13.11 5.40 -5.98
C LYS A 78 13.48 4.08 -6.65
N HIS A 79 13.74 3.02 -5.90
CA HIS A 79 14.10 1.74 -6.48
C HIS A 79 12.95 1.06 -7.23
N ILE A 80 11.71 1.20 -6.74
CA ILE A 80 10.51 0.74 -7.46
C ILE A 80 10.33 1.53 -8.76
N ASP A 81 10.50 2.85 -8.72
CA ASP A 81 10.42 3.71 -9.92
C ASP A 81 11.45 3.30 -10.99
N GLU A 82 12.68 2.94 -10.57
CA GLU A 82 13.76 2.50 -11.45
C GLU A 82 13.49 1.15 -12.15
N ILE A 83 12.81 0.21 -11.49
CA ILE A 83 12.51 -1.12 -12.06
C ILE A 83 11.21 -1.15 -12.83
N TRP A 84 10.33 -0.17 -12.61
CA TRP A 84 9.03 -0.12 -13.26
C TRP A 84 9.13 0.54 -14.64
N PHE A 85 8.87 -0.27 -15.66
CA PHE A 85 8.80 0.14 -17.05
C PHE A 85 7.36 0.47 -17.52
N GLU A 86 7.24 1.34 -18.52
CA GLU A 86 5.94 1.65 -19.13
C GLU A 86 5.33 0.41 -19.80
N GLY A 87 4.06 0.12 -19.50
CA GLY A 87 3.36 -1.05 -20.03
C GLY A 87 3.54 -2.34 -19.20
N ALA A 88 4.06 -2.25 -17.99
CA ALA A 88 4.07 -3.37 -17.04
C ALA A 88 2.63 -3.86 -16.74
N GLU A 89 2.42 -5.17 -16.77
CA GLU A 89 1.15 -5.83 -16.48
C GLU A 89 1.11 -6.33 -15.02
N PHE A 90 -0.07 -6.80 -14.58
CA PHE A 90 -0.28 -7.36 -13.24
C PHE A 90 0.80 -8.38 -12.81
N PRO A 91 1.22 -9.34 -13.66
CA PRO A 91 2.28 -10.30 -13.28
C PRO A 91 3.65 -9.65 -13.10
N ASP A 92 3.94 -8.57 -13.82
CA ASP A 92 5.23 -7.87 -13.74
C ASP A 92 5.41 -7.21 -12.38
N PHE A 93 4.32 -6.78 -11.73
CA PHE A 93 4.38 -6.21 -10.39
C PHE A 93 4.92 -7.20 -9.36
N TYR A 94 4.39 -8.43 -9.37
CA TYR A 94 4.91 -9.50 -8.52
C TYR A 94 6.30 -9.96 -8.91
N ALA A 95 6.78 -9.67 -10.13
CA ALA A 95 8.16 -9.95 -10.51
C ALA A 95 9.14 -8.83 -10.10
N MET A 96 8.63 -7.67 -9.68
CA MET A 96 9.45 -6.53 -9.25
C MET A 96 9.76 -6.56 -7.75
N VAL A 97 8.71 -6.62 -6.94
CA VAL A 97 8.79 -6.47 -5.47
C VAL A 97 7.58 -7.15 -4.81
N GLU A 98 7.83 -7.87 -3.73
CA GLU A 98 6.79 -8.44 -2.89
C GLU A 98 6.55 -7.57 -1.66
N PHE A 99 5.29 -7.29 -1.37
CA PHE A 99 4.87 -6.50 -0.22
C PHE A 99 4.10 -7.33 0.79
N GLY A 100 4.19 -6.92 2.05
CA GLY A 100 3.39 -7.43 3.15
C GLY A 100 2.75 -6.26 3.90
N SER A 101 1.58 -6.48 4.51
CA SER A 101 1.10 -5.54 5.53
C SER A 101 1.81 -5.81 6.85
N THR A 102 2.23 -4.73 7.51
CA THR A 102 3.06 -4.81 8.71
C THR A 102 2.35 -5.49 9.86
N LYS A 103 3.15 -6.09 10.75
CA LYS A 103 2.63 -6.81 11.91
C LYS A 103 1.79 -5.92 12.83
N TRP A 104 2.19 -4.67 13.08
CA TRP A 104 1.45 -3.82 14.01
C TRP A 104 0.05 -3.53 13.47
N TYR A 105 -0.06 -3.24 12.17
CA TYR A 105 -1.32 -2.89 11.54
C TYR A 105 -2.30 -4.06 11.61
N LYS A 106 -1.88 -5.24 11.14
CA LYS A 106 -2.66 -6.47 11.23
C LYS A 106 -3.05 -6.81 12.68
N SER A 107 -2.11 -6.73 13.61
CA SER A 107 -2.38 -7.08 15.01
C SER A 107 -3.42 -6.15 15.64
N LYS A 108 -3.30 -4.84 15.40
CA LYS A 108 -4.24 -3.85 15.93
C LYS A 108 -5.63 -3.97 15.32
N LEU A 109 -5.73 -4.27 14.04
CA LEU A 109 -7.03 -4.55 13.40
C LEU A 109 -7.67 -5.82 13.97
N ASN A 110 -6.89 -6.89 14.18
CA ASN A 110 -7.37 -8.12 14.79
C ASN A 110 -7.85 -7.91 16.23
N GLU A 111 -7.18 -7.08 17.03
CA GLU A 111 -7.62 -6.69 18.38
C GLU A 111 -9.00 -6.00 18.37
N LEU A 112 -9.34 -5.29 17.30
CA LEU A 112 -10.64 -4.66 17.10
C LEU A 112 -11.72 -5.62 16.57
N GLY A 113 -11.35 -6.88 16.37
CA GLY A 113 -12.22 -7.95 15.89
C GLY A 113 -12.26 -8.08 14.37
N LEU A 114 -11.22 -7.61 13.66
CA LEU A 114 -11.08 -7.98 12.25
C LEU A 114 -10.86 -9.49 12.15
N THR A 115 -11.71 -10.17 11.38
CA THR A 115 -11.59 -11.59 11.06
C THR A 115 -11.60 -11.77 9.54
N HIS A 116 -11.19 -12.94 9.07
CA HIS A 116 -11.23 -13.31 7.65
C HIS A 116 -12.65 -13.26 7.04
N ASP A 117 -13.70 -13.28 7.87
CA ASP A 117 -15.10 -13.19 7.43
C ASP A 117 -15.58 -11.75 7.20
N ILE A 118 -14.80 -10.74 7.62
CA ILE A 118 -15.16 -9.34 7.42
C ILE A 118 -14.80 -8.94 5.98
N THR A 119 -15.80 -8.94 5.12
CA THR A 119 -15.66 -8.57 3.71
C THR A 119 -15.94 -7.09 3.43
N ASP A 120 -16.53 -6.36 4.38
CA ASP A 120 -16.89 -4.94 4.25
C ASP A 120 -15.98 -4.06 5.14
N TRP A 121 -14.93 -3.52 4.51
CA TRP A 121 -13.96 -2.65 5.16
C TRP A 121 -14.61 -1.36 5.70
N ASP A 122 -15.49 -0.73 4.92
CA ASP A 122 -16.09 0.55 5.30
C ASP A 122 -17.04 0.38 6.49
N LEU A 123 -17.79 -0.72 6.55
CA LEU A 123 -18.60 -1.08 7.70
C LEU A 123 -17.73 -1.37 8.93
N PHE A 124 -16.62 -2.08 8.76
CA PHE A 124 -15.67 -2.35 9.85
C PHE A 124 -15.09 -1.06 10.43
N VAL A 125 -14.54 -0.19 9.57
CA VAL A 125 -13.99 1.10 9.98
C VAL A 125 -15.03 1.91 10.73
N ARG A 126 -16.23 2.08 10.16
CA ARG A 126 -17.31 2.85 10.80
C ARG A 126 -17.73 2.32 12.17
N ASN A 127 -17.78 0.99 12.34
CA ASN A 127 -18.29 0.37 13.57
C ASN A 127 -17.22 0.19 14.65
N LYS A 128 -15.94 0.03 14.26
CA LYS A 128 -14.85 -0.36 15.18
C LYS A 128 -13.78 0.71 15.37
N ILE A 129 -13.61 1.61 14.41
CA ILE A 129 -12.53 2.59 14.38
C ILE A 129 -13.08 4.03 14.41
N GLY A 130 -14.05 4.34 13.56
CA GLY A 130 -14.52 5.69 13.30
C GLY A 130 -13.55 6.45 12.40
N ASP A 131 -12.73 7.32 13.00
CA ASP A 131 -11.73 8.13 12.28
C ASP A 131 -10.44 7.32 12.09
N LEU A 132 -10.29 6.70 10.91
CA LEU A 132 -9.17 5.83 10.57
C LEU A 132 -7.83 6.57 10.54
N GLU A 133 -7.81 7.78 9.98
CA GLU A 133 -6.57 8.59 9.91
C GLU A 133 -6.06 8.90 11.33
N LYS A 134 -6.96 9.37 12.19
CA LYS A 134 -6.62 9.65 13.59
C LYS A 134 -6.19 8.38 14.31
N TRP A 135 -6.90 7.28 14.11
CA TRP A 135 -6.57 6.01 14.75
C TRP A 135 -5.17 5.50 14.36
N ILE A 136 -4.79 5.60 13.08
CA ILE A 136 -3.43 5.24 12.62
C ILE A 136 -2.39 6.13 13.29
N LYS A 137 -2.61 7.45 13.34
CA LYS A 137 -1.67 8.39 13.99
C LYS A 137 -1.45 8.08 15.47
N GLU A 138 -2.49 7.59 16.15
CA GLU A 138 -2.45 7.27 17.58
C GLU A 138 -1.83 5.89 17.88
N ASN A 139 -1.93 4.93 16.95
CA ASN A 139 -1.56 3.54 17.19
C ASN A 139 -0.28 3.07 16.49
N ARG A 140 0.17 3.76 15.43
CA ARG A 140 1.39 3.36 14.71
C ARG A 140 2.64 3.44 15.62
N PRO A 141 3.63 2.56 15.42
CA PRO A 141 4.94 2.66 16.07
C PRO A 141 5.59 4.05 15.83
N LYS A 142 6.38 4.51 16.81
CA LYS A 142 7.09 5.79 16.76
C LYS A 142 8.58 5.62 16.53
#